data_AF-A0AAW0E128-F1
#
_entry.id   AF-A0AAW0E128-F1
#
_cell.length_a   1.000
_cell.length_b   1.000
_cell.length_c   1.000
_cell.angle_alpha   90.00
_cell.angle_beta   90.00
_cell.angle_gamma   90.00
#
_symmetry.space_group_name_H-M   'P 1'
#
loop_
_entity.id
_entity.type
_entity.pdbx_description
1 polymer ?
#
loop_
_entity_poly.entity_id
_entity_poly.type
_entity_poly.pdbx_seq_one_letter_code
_entity_poly.pdbx_strand_id
1 'polypeptide(L)'
;MQVTDFLQDYTMDIDLCELLRGMNLGQSGKPVRLELPSSPFAAGNNESSMLEVEPSHPSETLQSRPNSPSEPPYQGCAYLQAIQSQLDSEQFPTTGGEYIESIFTHRQIFFAFPGGHRCCARAFSDLACSLQRRQWRADREGDMEAVSAFNYEAQLIASITS
;
A
#
# COMPACT_ATOMS: atom_id res chain seq x y z
N MET A 1 17.28 -48.77 22.06
CA MET A 1 15.94 -49.03 21.50
C MET A 1 15.02 -48.01 22.18
N GLN A 2 14.91 -46.78 21.67
CA GLN A 2 13.85 -46.30 20.74
C GLN A 2 12.47 -46.71 21.27
N VAL A 3 11.55 -45.80 21.61
CA VAL A 3 10.90 -44.84 20.69
C VAL A 3 10.52 -43.57 21.46
N THR A 4 10.92 -42.40 20.94
CA THR A 4 10.36 -41.09 21.30
C THR A 4 9.06 -40.92 20.52
N ASP A 5 7.93 -40.87 21.23
CA ASP A 5 6.63 -40.58 20.64
C ASP A 5 6.62 -39.19 20.01
N PHE A 6 6.22 -39.18 18.75
CA PHE A 6 5.95 -38.03 17.91
C PHE A 6 4.81 -37.19 18.52
N LEU A 7 5.16 -36.10 19.21
CA LEU A 7 4.30 -34.93 19.21
C LEU A 7 4.57 -34.19 17.90
N GLN A 8 3.85 -34.63 16.87
CA GLN A 8 3.73 -33.88 15.64
C GLN A 8 2.86 -32.66 15.96
N ASP A 9 3.56 -31.60 16.38
CA ASP A 9 3.03 -30.27 16.62
C ASP A 9 2.46 -29.77 15.28
N TYR A 10 1.18 -30.04 15.05
CA TYR A 10 0.46 -29.59 13.87
C TYR A 10 -0.01 -28.17 14.16
N THR A 11 0.94 -27.23 14.19
CA THR A 11 0.64 -25.81 14.13
C THR A 11 0.00 -25.56 12.78
N MET A 12 -1.32 -25.41 12.74
CA MET A 12 -1.96 -24.81 11.58
C MET A 12 -1.46 -23.37 11.52
N ASP A 13 -0.41 -23.12 10.75
CA ASP A 13 0.00 -21.80 10.30
C ASP A 13 -1.12 -21.27 9.40
N ILE A 14 -2.18 -20.78 10.05
CA ILE A 14 -3.21 -20.00 9.40
C ILE A 14 -2.50 -18.76 8.89
N ASP A 15 -2.42 -18.62 7.56
CA ASP A 15 -1.99 -17.40 6.90
C ASP A 15 -3.04 -16.32 7.20
N LEU A 16 -2.85 -15.66 8.35
CA LEU A 16 -3.68 -14.59 8.87
C LEU A 16 -3.83 -13.47 7.83
N CYS A 17 -2.79 -13.29 7.01
CA CYS A 17 -2.74 -12.34 5.92
C CYS A 17 -3.69 -12.69 4.75
N GLU A 18 -3.74 -13.95 4.33
CA GLU A 18 -4.72 -14.45 3.36
C GLU A 18 -6.15 -14.41 3.94
N LEU A 19 -6.30 -14.75 5.21
CA LEU A 19 -7.59 -14.71 5.89
C LEU A 19 -8.17 -13.29 5.95
N LEU A 20 -7.36 -12.30 6.36
CA LEU A 20 -7.76 -10.90 6.43
C LEU A 20 -8.02 -10.30 5.04
N ARG A 21 -7.27 -10.72 4.01
CA ARG A 21 -7.54 -10.31 2.61
C ARG A 21 -8.83 -10.90 2.05
N GLY A 22 -9.21 -12.10 2.48
CA GLY A 22 -10.49 -12.73 2.12
C GLY A 22 -11.71 -12.10 2.80
N MET A 23 -11.52 -11.43 3.94
CA MET A 23 -12.57 -10.69 4.63
C MET A 23 -12.85 -9.37 3.90
N ASN A 24 -13.71 -9.45 2.90
CA ASN A 24 -14.18 -8.34 2.09
C ASN A 24 -15.00 -7.35 2.95
N LEU A 25 -14.33 -6.38 3.60
CA LEU A 25 -14.93 -5.38 4.50
C LEU A 25 -15.76 -4.31 3.78
N GLY A 26 -16.04 -4.47 2.48
CA GLY A 26 -16.73 -3.47 1.68
C GLY A 26 -17.92 -4.03 0.92
N GLN A 27 -19.09 -4.15 1.56
CA GLN A 27 -20.36 -4.03 0.81
C GLN A 27 -21.44 -3.27 1.59
N SER A 28 -21.90 -2.21 0.90
CA SER A 28 -23.20 -1.55 1.01
C SER A 28 -23.29 -0.26 1.84
N GLY A 29 -22.56 0.77 1.40
CA GLY A 29 -23.00 2.16 1.55
C GLY A 29 -23.06 2.81 0.18
N LYS A 30 -24.24 2.88 -0.45
CA LYS A 30 -24.44 3.65 -1.69
C LYS A 30 -24.10 5.12 -1.40
N PRO A 31 -23.19 5.78 -2.15
CA PRO A 31 -22.97 7.20 -1.96
C PRO A 31 -24.23 7.96 -2.42
N VAL A 32 -24.86 8.67 -1.48
CA VAL A 32 -25.90 9.66 -1.76
C VAL A 32 -25.27 10.76 -2.60
N ARG A 33 -25.68 10.83 -3.86
CA ARG A 33 -25.31 11.87 -4.83
C ARG A 33 -25.94 13.19 -4.38
N LEU A 34 -25.15 14.04 -3.72
CA LEU A 34 -25.49 15.45 -3.55
C LEU A 34 -25.11 16.18 -4.84
N GLU A 35 -26.11 16.51 -5.64
CA GLU A 35 -25.96 17.39 -6.80
C GLU A 35 -25.77 18.82 -6.30
N LEU A 36 -24.66 19.45 -6.69
CA LEU A 36 -24.46 20.90 -6.58
C LEU A 36 -24.69 21.53 -7.97
N PRO A 37 -25.32 22.71 -8.05
CA PRO A 37 -25.83 23.24 -9.31
C PRO A 37 -24.74 23.87 -10.17
N SER A 38 -24.98 23.79 -11.47
CA SER A 38 -24.16 24.27 -12.58
C SER A 38 -24.02 25.79 -12.57
N SER A 39 -22.79 26.29 -12.72
CA SER A 39 -22.52 27.71 -12.98
C SER A 39 -22.49 27.99 -14.49
N PRO A 40 -23.06 29.13 -14.97
CA PRO A 40 -23.10 29.47 -16.38
C PRO A 40 -21.88 30.34 -16.77
N PHE A 41 -21.06 29.86 -17.71
CA PHE A 41 -20.12 30.73 -18.42
C PHE A 41 -20.68 31.08 -19.80
N ALA A 42 -20.87 32.37 -20.01
CA ALA A 42 -21.32 32.97 -21.26
C ALA A 42 -20.12 33.28 -22.18
N ALA A 43 -20.33 32.93 -23.46
CA ALA A 43 -19.97 33.65 -24.70
C ALA A 43 -18.58 34.27 -24.89
N GLY A 44 -17.94 33.87 -25.99
CA GLY A 44 -16.87 34.63 -26.64
C GLY A 44 -16.41 33.94 -27.93
N ASN A 45 -16.95 34.40 -29.06
CA ASN A 45 -16.68 33.95 -30.43
C ASN A 45 -15.18 34.04 -30.81
N ASN A 46 -14.77 33.33 -31.87
CA ASN A 46 -14.31 33.94 -33.13
C ASN A 46 -13.91 32.86 -34.16
N GLU A 47 -14.45 33.04 -35.35
CA GLU A 47 -14.32 32.29 -36.59
C GLU A 47 -13.15 32.76 -37.49
N SER A 48 -12.84 31.96 -38.53
CA SER A 48 -11.90 32.19 -39.66
C SER A 48 -10.49 31.60 -39.47
N SER A 49 -9.83 30.95 -40.44
CA SER A 49 -10.07 30.65 -41.85
C SER A 49 -9.10 29.55 -42.29
N MET A 50 -9.48 28.81 -43.34
CA MET A 50 -8.66 27.86 -44.09
C MET A 50 -7.34 28.46 -44.61
N LEU A 51 -6.27 27.67 -44.56
CA LEU A 51 -5.35 27.45 -45.69
C LEU A 51 -4.78 26.03 -45.60
N GLU A 52 -5.06 25.22 -46.61
CA GLU A 52 -4.31 24.00 -46.95
C GLU A 52 -2.89 24.38 -47.39
N VAL A 53 -1.90 23.58 -46.99
CA VAL A 53 -0.70 23.21 -47.78
C VAL A 53 -0.03 22.03 -47.07
N GLU A 54 -0.08 20.85 -47.70
CA GLU A 54 0.88 19.75 -47.54
C GLU A 54 1.87 19.89 -48.72
N PRO A 55 3.19 19.65 -48.54
CA PRO A 55 3.65 18.26 -48.57
C PRO A 55 4.91 17.92 -47.74
N SER A 56 4.87 16.72 -47.13
CA SER A 56 5.94 15.70 -47.12
C SER A 56 7.37 16.09 -46.65
N HIS A 57 7.69 15.75 -45.39
CA HIS A 57 9.06 15.45 -44.95
C HIS A 57 9.08 14.15 -44.13
N PRO A 58 9.95 13.16 -44.45
CA PRO A 58 10.16 12.01 -43.58
C PRO A 58 11.18 12.40 -42.51
N SER A 59 10.70 12.92 -41.39
CA SER A 59 11.53 13.10 -40.20
C SER A 59 11.44 11.86 -39.33
N GLU A 60 12.50 11.05 -39.39
CA GLU A 60 12.82 10.05 -38.38
C GLU A 60 12.71 10.69 -36.99
N THR A 61 11.64 10.35 -36.27
CA THR A 61 11.48 10.75 -34.87
C THR A 61 11.22 9.48 -34.10
N LEU A 62 12.27 9.08 -33.37
CA LEU A 62 12.25 8.10 -32.30
C LEU A 62 11.03 8.35 -31.39
N GLN A 63 9.92 7.65 -31.63
CA GLN A 63 8.86 7.52 -30.62
C GLN A 63 9.28 6.45 -29.63
N SER A 64 10.36 6.72 -28.91
CA SER A 64 10.54 6.17 -27.58
C SER A 64 9.47 6.83 -26.72
N ARG A 65 8.30 6.20 -26.68
CA ARG A 65 7.24 6.49 -25.72
C ARG A 65 7.91 6.62 -24.34
N PRO A 66 7.86 7.77 -23.66
CA PRO A 66 8.41 7.85 -22.33
C PRO A 66 7.64 6.84 -21.49
N ASN A 67 8.40 5.89 -20.92
CA ASN A 67 7.91 4.95 -19.94
C ASN A 67 6.97 5.69 -19.00
N SER A 68 5.72 5.24 -18.93
CA SER A 68 4.82 5.58 -17.84
C SER A 68 5.61 5.55 -16.54
N PRO A 69 5.46 6.53 -15.64
CA PRO A 69 6.05 6.41 -14.31
C PRO A 69 5.59 5.07 -13.77
N SER A 70 6.54 4.15 -13.55
CA SER A 70 6.27 2.89 -12.88
C SER A 70 5.51 3.26 -11.61
N GLU A 71 4.28 2.77 -11.45
CA GLU A 71 3.58 2.96 -10.18
C GLU A 71 4.55 2.60 -9.05
N PRO A 72 4.63 3.40 -7.98
CA PRO A 72 5.53 3.08 -6.89
C PRO A 72 5.24 1.63 -6.46
N PRO A 73 6.27 0.78 -6.34
CA PRO A 73 6.09 -0.66 -6.06
C PRO A 73 5.39 -0.93 -4.72
N TYR A 74 5.18 0.12 -3.94
CA TYR A 74 4.80 0.14 -2.54
C TYR A 74 3.60 1.06 -2.33
N GLN A 75 2.68 0.60 -1.49
CA GLN A 75 1.45 1.32 -1.14
C GLN A 75 1.63 2.09 0.18
N GLY A 76 0.72 3.01 0.48
CA GLY A 76 0.72 3.78 1.73
C GLY A 76 1.52 5.08 1.65
N CYS A 77 1.75 5.69 2.82
CA CYS A 77 2.53 6.93 2.89
C CYS A 77 4.03 6.68 2.68
N ALA A 78 4.77 7.72 2.31
CA ALA A 78 6.20 7.62 1.99
C ALA A 78 7.03 6.95 3.11
N TYR A 79 6.62 7.11 4.37
CA TYR A 79 7.25 6.45 5.50
C TYR A 79 7.09 4.93 5.46
N LEU A 80 5.88 4.42 5.22
CA LEU A 80 5.65 2.97 5.09
C LEU A 80 6.31 2.40 3.84
N GLN A 81 6.35 3.15 2.74
CA GLN A 81 7.08 2.75 1.53
C GLN A 81 8.58 2.57 1.80
N ALA A 82 9.17 3.42 2.64
CA ALA A 82 10.56 3.27 3.07
C ALA A 82 10.77 2.01 3.92
N ILE A 83 9.84 1.68 4.81
CA ILE A 83 9.88 0.43 5.59
C ILE A 83 9.76 -0.79 4.68
N GLN A 84 8.83 -0.76 3.72
CA GLN A 84 8.68 -1.85 2.74
C GLN A 84 9.98 -2.09 1.97
N SER A 85 10.66 -1.01 1.53
CA SER A 85 11.97 -1.12 0.90
C SER A 85 13.05 -1.72 1.82
N GLN A 86 13.02 -1.43 3.13
CA GLN A 86 13.96 -2.01 4.09
C GLN A 86 13.70 -3.50 4.32
N LEU A 87 12.43 -3.91 4.33
CA LEU A 87 12.04 -5.31 4.42
C LEU A 87 12.52 -6.10 3.20
N ASP A 88 12.29 -5.59 2.00
CA ASP A 88 12.73 -6.23 0.76
C ASP A 88 14.27 -6.32 0.66
N SER A 89 14.97 -5.38 1.30
CA SER A 89 16.43 -5.39 1.41
C SER A 89 16.93 -6.20 2.61
N GLU A 90 16.05 -6.91 3.32
CA GLU A 90 16.35 -7.75 4.48
C GLU A 90 16.99 -6.99 5.66
N GLN A 91 16.85 -5.66 5.69
CA GLN A 91 17.48 -4.74 6.63
C GLN A 91 16.56 -4.25 7.74
N PHE A 92 15.25 -4.53 7.65
CA PHE A 92 14.30 -4.11 8.68
C PHE A 92 14.43 -4.99 9.94
N PRO A 93 14.86 -4.42 11.08
CA PRO A 93 15.02 -5.14 12.33
C PRO A 93 13.67 -5.30 13.04
N THR A 94 13.51 -6.43 13.73
CA THR A 94 12.35 -6.69 14.60
C THR A 94 12.77 -7.05 16.02
N THR A 95 14.06 -7.32 16.24
CA THR A 95 14.63 -7.57 17.56
C THR A 95 15.07 -6.26 18.18
N GLY A 96 14.37 -5.80 19.22
CA GLY A 96 14.64 -4.52 19.87
C GLY A 96 13.43 -3.59 19.93
N GLY A 97 12.34 -3.92 19.23
CA GLY A 97 11.09 -3.15 19.24
C GLY A 97 11.05 -2.02 18.20
N GLU A 98 11.93 -2.01 17.21
CA GLU A 98 12.00 -1.00 16.15
C GLU A 98 10.72 -0.95 15.29
N TYR A 99 10.01 -2.08 15.19
CA TYR A 99 8.69 -2.12 14.57
C TYR A 99 7.64 -1.33 15.38
N ILE A 100 7.79 -1.23 16.70
CA ILE A 100 6.93 -0.41 17.58
C ILE A 100 7.22 1.08 17.35
N GLU A 101 8.50 1.45 17.29
CA GLU A 101 8.90 2.82 16.93
C GLU A 101 8.31 3.19 15.56
N SER A 102 8.33 2.24 14.62
CA SER A 102 7.74 2.43 13.30
C SER A 102 6.24 2.72 13.35
N ILE A 103 5.49 2.00 14.20
CA ILE A 103 4.07 2.26 14.43
C ILE A 103 3.86 3.65 15.03
N PHE A 104 4.63 4.02 16.06
CA PHE A 104 4.50 5.33 16.69
C PHE A 104 4.85 6.48 15.76
N THR A 105 5.93 6.36 14.99
CA THR A 105 6.30 7.35 13.97
C THR A 105 5.20 7.48 12.91
N HIS A 106 4.67 6.35 12.40
CA HIS A 106 3.52 6.39 11.50
C HIS A 106 2.34 7.14 12.12
N ARG A 107 1.95 6.82 13.36
CA ARG A 107 0.83 7.49 14.05
C ARG A 107 1.05 8.99 14.20
N GLN A 108 2.26 9.43 14.55
CA GLN A 108 2.59 10.86 14.63
C GLN A 108 2.38 11.56 13.28
N ILE A 109 2.87 10.97 12.20
CA ILE A 109 2.71 11.50 10.83
C ILE A 109 1.23 11.49 10.43
N PHE A 110 0.51 10.41 10.77
CA PHE A 110 -0.92 10.27 10.52
C PHE A 110 -1.72 11.39 11.20
N PHE A 111 -1.46 11.68 12.47
CA PHE A 111 -2.14 12.76 13.20
C PHE A 111 -1.83 14.14 12.61
N ALA A 112 -0.62 14.37 12.09
CA ALA A 112 -0.26 15.62 11.44
C ALA A 112 -0.98 15.81 10.09
N PHE A 113 -1.20 14.73 9.32
CA PHE A 113 -1.85 14.80 8.01
C PHE A 113 -2.67 13.53 7.67
N PRO A 114 -3.90 13.38 8.19
CA PRO A 114 -4.70 12.16 8.01
C PRO A 114 -5.05 11.88 6.54
N GLY A 115 -5.26 12.94 5.74
CA GLY A 115 -5.68 12.82 4.34
C GLY A 115 -4.69 12.08 3.43
N GLY A 116 -3.40 12.04 3.81
CA GLY A 116 -2.34 11.35 3.07
C GLY A 116 -2.23 9.84 3.31
N HIS A 117 -3.10 9.25 4.15
CA HIS A 117 -2.91 7.90 4.67
C HIS A 117 -3.99 6.90 4.23
N ARG A 118 -4.70 7.17 3.12
CA ARG A 118 -5.80 6.31 2.60
C ARG A 118 -5.36 4.89 2.25
N CYS A 119 -4.10 4.70 1.87
CA CYS A 119 -3.55 3.39 1.50
C CYS A 119 -2.74 2.75 2.64
N CYS A 120 -2.62 3.39 3.81
CA CYS A 120 -1.77 2.89 4.88
C CYS A 120 -2.29 1.61 5.52
N ALA A 121 -3.61 1.43 5.60
CA ALA A 121 -4.18 0.16 6.08
C ALA A 121 -3.67 -1.04 5.25
N ARG A 122 -3.70 -0.92 3.93
CA ARG A 122 -3.17 -1.94 3.02
C ARG A 122 -1.66 -2.10 3.16
N ALA A 123 -0.91 -1.00 3.25
CA ALA A 123 0.53 -1.04 3.40
C ALA A 123 0.96 -1.78 4.68
N PHE A 124 0.27 -1.57 5.80
CA PHE A 124 0.52 -2.32 7.04
C PHE A 124 0.19 -3.80 6.91
N SER A 125 -0.91 -4.15 6.23
CA SER A 125 -1.18 -5.56 5.92
C SER A 125 -0.07 -6.17 5.07
N ASP A 126 0.40 -5.47 4.04
CA ASP A 126 1.51 -5.94 3.19
C ASP A 126 2.81 -6.13 4.01
N LEU A 127 3.12 -5.21 4.93
CA LEU A 127 4.24 -5.34 5.87
C LEU A 127 4.12 -6.60 6.74
N ALA A 128 2.94 -6.86 7.31
CA ALA A 128 2.67 -8.06 8.09
C ALA A 128 2.86 -9.32 7.23
N CYS A 129 2.40 -9.33 5.99
CA CYS A 129 2.55 -10.50 5.12
C CYS A 129 4.00 -10.74 4.69
N SER A 130 4.79 -9.67 4.52
CA SER A 130 6.22 -9.81 4.24
C SER A 130 7.00 -10.34 5.45
N LEU A 131 6.68 -9.88 6.65
CA LEU A 131 7.27 -10.41 7.89
C LEU A 131 6.87 -11.87 8.15
N GLN A 132 5.60 -12.23 7.94
CA GLN A 132 5.14 -13.61 8.16
C GLN A 132 5.83 -14.62 7.24
N ARG A 133 6.21 -14.20 6.02
CA ARG A 133 6.88 -15.05 5.03
C ARG A 133 8.41 -15.02 5.13
N ARG A 134 8.98 -14.16 5.98
CA ARG A 134 10.43 -14.06 6.14
C ARG A 134 10.99 -15.35 6.74
N GLN A 135 12.16 -15.74 6.25
CA GLN A 135 12.86 -16.89 6.82
C GLN A 135 13.32 -16.57 8.25
N TRP A 136 13.14 -17.55 9.13
CA TRP A 136 13.61 -17.46 10.50
C TRP A 136 15.12 -17.18 10.56
N ARG A 137 15.50 -16.24 11.42
CA ARG A 137 16.89 -15.96 11.83
C ARG A 137 16.88 -15.48 13.28
N ALA A 138 17.98 -15.66 14.00
CA ALA A 138 18.09 -15.32 15.41
C ALA A 138 17.89 -13.82 15.70
N ASP A 139 18.18 -12.93 14.74
CA ASP A 139 17.96 -11.48 14.82
C ASP A 139 16.53 -11.06 14.45
N ARG A 140 15.61 -12.02 14.28
CA ARG A 140 14.23 -11.81 13.79
C ARG A 140 13.17 -12.47 14.67
N GLU A 141 13.49 -12.75 15.93
CA GLU A 141 12.56 -13.35 16.87
C GLU A 141 11.28 -12.52 17.06
N GLY A 142 11.37 -11.20 16.86
CA GLY A 142 10.24 -10.28 16.93
C GLY A 142 9.30 -10.29 15.71
N ASP A 143 9.56 -11.07 14.64
CA ASP A 143 8.75 -11.02 13.42
C ASP A 143 7.26 -11.33 13.69
N MET A 144 6.94 -12.32 14.52
CA MET A 144 5.55 -12.68 14.84
C MET A 144 4.81 -11.63 15.68
N GLU A 145 5.53 -10.97 16.59
CA GLU A 145 4.98 -9.86 17.36
C GLU A 145 4.72 -8.65 16.46
N ALA A 146 5.67 -8.33 15.58
CA ALA A 146 5.55 -7.28 14.59
C ALA A 146 4.40 -7.52 13.59
N VAL A 147 4.21 -8.76 13.12
CA VAL A 147 3.05 -9.17 12.30
C VAL A 147 1.74 -8.83 13.01
N SER A 148 1.63 -9.18 14.28
CA SER A 148 0.43 -8.93 15.08
C SER A 148 0.19 -7.43 15.26
N ALA A 149 1.25 -6.68 15.56
CA ALA A 149 1.18 -5.23 15.76
C ALA A 149 0.80 -4.47 14.47
N PHE A 150 1.39 -4.84 13.32
CA PHE A 150 1.04 -4.24 12.03
C PHE A 150 -0.37 -4.60 11.58
N ASN A 151 -0.84 -5.82 11.80
CA ASN A 151 -2.22 -6.19 11.51
C ASN A 151 -3.22 -5.38 12.36
N TYR A 152 -2.92 -5.17 13.64
CA TYR A 152 -3.73 -4.31 14.50
C TYR A 152 -3.77 -2.87 13.99
N GLU A 153 -2.62 -2.33 13.60
CA GLU A 153 -2.53 -0.96 13.05
C GLU A 153 -3.29 -0.83 11.72
N ALA A 154 -3.23 -1.85 10.85
CA ALA A 154 -4.00 -1.89 9.62
C ALA A 154 -5.52 -1.78 9.89
N GLN A 155 -6.02 -2.54 10.86
CA GLN A 155 -7.44 -2.51 11.27
C GLN A 155 -7.83 -1.14 11.85
N LEU A 156 -6.98 -0.57 12.70
CA LEU A 156 -7.21 0.76 13.29
C LEU A 156 -7.32 1.82 12.20
N ILE A 157 -6.37 1.88 11.26
CA ILE A 157 -6.41 2.83 10.15
C ILE A 157 -7.62 2.60 9.26
N ALA A 158 -7.94 1.34 8.95
CA ALA A 158 -9.11 1.01 8.16
C ALA A 158 -10.39 1.58 8.81
N SER A 159 -10.56 1.45 10.12
CA SER A 159 -11.73 2.01 10.84
C SER A 159 -11.82 3.54 10.84
N ILE A 160 -10.67 4.23 10.69
CA ILE A 160 -10.61 5.70 10.68
C ILE A 160 -10.78 6.25 9.26
N THR A 161 -10.33 5.49 8.26
CA THR A 161 -10.27 5.92 6.86
C THR A 161 -11.36 5.32 5.96
N SER A 162 -12.16 4.38 6.49
CA SER A 162 -13.34 3.76 5.85
C SER A 162 -14.48 4.74 5.63
#